data_AF-A0A1F2EY65-F1
#
_entry.id   AF-A0A1F2EY65-F1
#
_cell.length_a   1.000
_cell.length_b   1.000
_cell.length_c   1.000
_cell.angle_alpha   90.00
_cell.angle_beta   90.00
_cell.angle_gamma   90.00
#
_symmetry.space_group_name_H-M   'P 1'
#
loop_
_entity.id
_entity.type
_entity.pdbx_description
1 polymer ?
#
loop_
_entity_poly.entity_id
_entity_poly.type
_entity_poly.pdbx_seq_one_letter_code
_entity_poly.pdbx_strand_id
1 'polypeptide(L)'
;MITFIVKSLGIGVHYINKLYAKDVDLKDPLVSPLFASNKTIQQMPPTIIVTAEYDFLRIESEAYAKRLVTNGVPISFFRYRGLDHGFVDKIGILPQSEDALREIGIRFRKNFGLSTMADIEGK
;
A
#
# COMPACT_ATOMS: atom_id res chain seq x y z
N MET A 1 -0.45 1.06 -23.75
CA MET A 1 -0.24 -0.39 -23.50
C MET A 1 -0.42 -0.67 -21.99
N ILE A 2 -1.58 -0.31 -21.41
CA ILE A 2 -1.91 -0.50 -19.98
C ILE A 2 -3.38 -0.93 -19.91
N THR A 3 -3.70 -2.11 -20.45
CA THR A 3 -5.09 -2.60 -20.51
C THR A 3 -5.21 -4.07 -20.12
N PHE A 4 -4.16 -4.72 -19.61
CA PHE A 4 -4.14 -6.19 -19.52
C PHE A 4 -3.88 -6.84 -18.15
N ILE A 5 -3.82 -6.09 -17.04
CA ILE A 5 -3.46 -6.67 -15.73
C ILE A 5 -4.64 -6.71 -14.72
N VAL A 6 -5.89 -6.71 -15.18
CA VAL A 6 -7.06 -7.04 -14.33
C VAL A 6 -7.79 -8.28 -14.87
N LYS A 7 -7.03 -9.27 -15.37
CA LYS A 7 -7.58 -10.55 -15.84
C LYS A 7 -6.99 -11.80 -15.16
N SER A 8 -5.91 -11.71 -14.37
CA SER A 8 -5.33 -12.93 -13.77
C SER A 8 -6.11 -13.50 -12.59
N LEU A 9 -7.14 -12.79 -12.10
CA LEU A 9 -8.03 -13.24 -11.02
C LEU A 9 -9.49 -13.36 -11.48
N GLY A 10 -9.72 -13.53 -12.78
CA GLY A 10 -10.98 -13.22 -13.51
C GLY A 10 -12.31 -13.71 -12.92
N ILE A 11 -12.32 -14.71 -12.04
CA ILE A 11 -13.53 -15.16 -11.33
C ILE A 11 -13.61 -14.60 -9.89
N GLY A 12 -12.50 -14.66 -9.14
CA GLY A 12 -12.46 -14.23 -7.73
C GLY A 12 -12.61 -12.71 -7.57
N VAL A 13 -11.88 -11.92 -8.35
CA VAL A 13 -11.98 -10.46 -8.30
C VAL A 13 -13.34 -9.98 -8.84
N HIS A 14 -13.89 -10.67 -9.85
CA HIS A 14 -15.23 -10.35 -10.34
C HIS A 14 -16.29 -10.52 -9.23
N TYR A 15 -16.19 -11.58 -8.43
CA TYR A 15 -17.10 -11.82 -7.33
C TYR A 15 -16.93 -10.81 -6.19
N ILE A 16 -15.68 -10.53 -5.78
CA ILE A 16 -15.38 -9.52 -4.76
C ILE A 16 -15.91 -8.14 -5.18
N ASN A 17 -15.66 -7.74 -6.43
CA ASN A 17 -16.14 -6.46 -6.97
C ASN A 17 -17.67 -6.38 -6.95
N LYS A 18 -18.36 -7.46 -7.33
CA LYS A 18 -19.82 -7.50 -7.31
C LYS A 18 -20.39 -7.41 -5.89
N LEU A 19 -19.75 -8.05 -4.91
CA LEU A 19 -20.17 -7.98 -3.51
C LEU A 19 -19.89 -6.62 -2.87
N TYR A 20 -18.70 -6.06 -3.15
CA TYR A 20 -18.24 -4.81 -2.54
C TYR A 20 -18.87 -3.58 -3.22
N ALA A 21 -18.65 -3.42 -4.53
CA ALA A 21 -19.07 -2.23 -5.26
C ALA A 21 -20.54 -2.27 -5.69
N LYS A 22 -21.12 -3.47 -5.86
CA LYS A 22 -22.48 -3.66 -6.38
C LYS A 22 -22.68 -2.90 -7.71
N ASP A 23 -23.40 -1.78 -7.66
CA ASP A 23 -23.72 -0.92 -8.81
C ASP A 23 -22.83 0.34 -8.89
N VAL A 24 -21.90 0.53 -7.94
CA VAL A 24 -20.94 1.64 -7.95
C VAL A 24 -19.87 1.39 -9.03
N ASP A 25 -19.51 2.44 -9.77
CA ASP A 25 -18.42 2.36 -10.74
C ASP A 25 -17.12 1.95 -10.04
N LEU A 26 -16.44 0.92 -10.55
CA LEU A 26 -15.15 0.47 -10.02
C LEU A 26 -14.06 1.54 -10.15
N LYS A 27 -14.27 2.57 -10.99
CA LYS A 27 -13.38 3.73 -11.09
C LYS A 27 -13.74 4.87 -10.15
N ASP A 28 -14.81 4.73 -9.35
CA ASP A 28 -15.10 5.68 -8.29
C ASP A 28 -13.88 5.79 -7.37
N PRO A 29 -13.35 7.00 -7.10
CA PRO A 29 -12.20 7.20 -6.22
C PRO A 29 -12.36 6.64 -4.81
N LEU A 30 -13.60 6.46 -4.32
CA LEU A 30 -13.88 5.83 -3.02
C LEU A 30 -13.71 4.31 -3.05
N VAL A 31 -13.78 3.70 -4.24
CA VAL A 31 -13.52 2.28 -4.47
C VAL A 31 -12.06 2.06 -4.87
N SER A 32 -11.58 2.86 -5.83
CA SER A 32 -10.26 2.74 -6.43
C SER A 32 -9.51 4.08 -6.36
N PRO A 33 -8.75 4.33 -5.27
CA PRO A 33 -8.07 5.60 -5.03
C PRO A 33 -7.10 6.03 -6.14
N LEU A 34 -6.63 5.06 -6.94
CA LEU A 34 -5.79 5.32 -8.11
C LEU A 34 -6.45 6.27 -9.12
N PHE A 35 -7.78 6.34 -9.17
CA PHE A 35 -8.54 7.22 -10.07
C PHE A 35 -8.91 8.57 -9.45
N ALA A 36 -8.54 8.84 -8.19
CA ALA A 36 -8.79 10.14 -7.56
C ALA A 36 -8.14 11.29 -8.34
N SER A 37 -8.77 12.47 -8.31
CA SER A 37 -8.23 13.66 -8.97
C SER A 37 -6.85 14.03 -8.41
N ASN A 38 -5.99 14.68 -9.21
CA ASN A 38 -4.68 15.14 -8.71
C ASN A 38 -4.82 16.09 -7.52
N LYS A 39 -5.85 16.95 -7.52
CA LYS A 39 -6.16 17.83 -6.38
C LYS A 39 -6.43 17.04 -5.10
N THR A 40 -7.12 15.91 -5.21
CA THR A 40 -7.37 15.00 -4.07
C THR A 40 -6.08 14.30 -3.64
N ILE A 41 -5.29 13.79 -4.59
CA ILE A 41 -4.02 13.11 -4.29
C ILE A 41 -3.05 14.03 -3.56
N GLN A 42 -2.92 15.30 -3.98
CA GLN A 42 -2.05 16.29 -3.35
C GLN A 42 -2.38 16.57 -1.87
N GLN A 43 -3.61 16.27 -1.45
CA GLN A 43 -4.07 16.45 -0.07
C GLN A 43 -3.82 15.22 0.81
N MET A 44 -3.29 14.13 0.25
CA MET A 44 -2.98 12.93 1.02
C MET A 44 -1.86 13.20 2.03
N PRO A 45 -1.93 12.63 3.24
CA PRO A 45 -0.89 12.79 4.25
C PRO A 45 0.40 12.08 3.81
N PRO A 46 1.54 12.33 4.48
CA PRO A 46 2.72 11.50 4.34
C PRO A 46 2.35 10.02 4.45
N THR A 47 2.69 9.24 3.41
CA THR A 47 2.15 7.89 3.24
C THR A 47 3.27 6.85 3.24
N ILE A 48 3.09 5.76 3.99
CA ILE A 48 3.90 4.54 3.83
C ILE A 48 3.14 3.54 2.96
N ILE A 49 3.83 2.93 1.99
CA ILE A 49 3.31 1.83 1.17
C ILE A 49 4.27 0.64 1.31
N VAL A 50 3.72 -0.50 1.70
CA VAL A 50 4.44 -1.77 1.84
C VAL A 50 3.87 -2.76 0.85
N THR A 51 4.73 -3.40 0.06
CA THR A 51 4.37 -4.38 -0.96
C THR A 51 5.23 -5.63 -0.86
N ALA A 52 4.73 -6.74 -1.39
CA ALA A 52 5.48 -7.98 -1.56
C ALA A 52 5.88 -8.17 -3.04
N GLU A 53 7.00 -8.85 -3.29
CA GLU A 53 7.51 -9.09 -4.65
C GLU A 53 6.57 -9.96 -5.49
N TYR A 54 5.99 -11.02 -4.92
CA TYR A 54 5.10 -11.95 -5.60
C TYR A 54 3.62 -11.69 -5.29
N ASP A 55 3.26 -10.42 -5.07
CA ASP A 55 1.87 -10.01 -4.82
C ASP A 55 1.18 -9.55 -6.12
N PHE A 56 -0.04 -10.04 -6.36
CA PHE A 56 -0.90 -9.59 -7.47
C PHE A 56 -1.26 -8.10 -7.37
N LEU A 57 -1.36 -7.55 -6.16
CA LEU A 57 -1.70 -6.15 -5.88
C LEU A 57 -0.48 -5.22 -5.96
N ARG A 58 0.72 -5.77 -6.20
CA ARG A 58 1.97 -5.01 -6.26
C ARG A 58 1.92 -3.89 -7.31
N ILE A 59 1.42 -4.21 -8.50
CA ILE A 59 1.47 -3.30 -9.66
C ILE A 59 0.60 -2.07 -9.43
N GLU A 60 -0.60 -2.26 -8.89
CA GLU A 60 -1.49 -1.14 -8.56
C GLU A 60 -0.97 -0.31 -7.38
N SER A 61 -0.36 -0.96 -6.38
CA SER A 61 0.30 -0.28 -5.26
C SER A 61 1.44 0.62 -5.74
N GLU A 62 2.26 0.14 -6.67
CA GLU A 62 3.35 0.90 -7.29
C GLU A 62 2.85 2.04 -8.17
N ALA A 63 1.76 1.82 -8.91
CA ALA A 63 1.11 2.87 -9.67
C ALA A 63 0.60 3.99 -8.76
N TYR A 64 -0.02 3.64 -7.62
CA TYR A 64 -0.48 4.60 -6.63
C TYR A 64 0.69 5.34 -5.96
N ALA A 65 1.76 4.63 -5.58
CA ALA A 65 2.97 5.24 -5.05
C ALA A 65 3.57 6.26 -6.00
N LYS A 66 3.68 5.93 -7.29
CA LYS A 66 4.14 6.86 -8.32
C LYS A 66 3.21 8.07 -8.45
N ARG A 67 1.90 7.87 -8.33
CA ARG A 67 0.92 8.96 -8.37
C ARG A 67 1.08 9.91 -7.19
N LEU A 68 1.32 9.40 -5.98
CA LEU A 68 1.60 10.21 -4.79
C LEU A 68 2.88 11.05 -4.97
N VAL A 69 3.99 10.40 -5.38
CA VAL A 69 5.29 11.09 -5.61
C VAL A 69 5.17 12.19 -6.66
N THR A 70 4.53 11.90 -7.80
CA THR A 70 4.38 12.88 -8.89
C THR A 70 3.47 14.06 -8.52
N ASN A 71 2.67 13.93 -7.45
CA ASN A 71 1.84 14.99 -6.89
C ASN A 71 2.45 15.62 -5.62
N GLY A 72 3.73 15.37 -5.33
CA GLY A 72 4.44 16.01 -4.22
C GLY A 72 4.09 15.48 -2.84
N VAL A 73 3.38 14.35 -2.73
CA VAL A 73 3.10 13.72 -1.44
C VAL A 73 4.35 13.01 -0.94
N PRO A 74 4.83 13.28 0.29
CA PRO A 74 5.96 12.55 0.86
C PRO A 74 5.59 11.08 1.05
N ILE A 75 6.39 10.16 0.53
CA ILE A 75 6.16 8.73 0.74
C ILE A 75 7.38 7.98 1.23
N SER A 76 7.13 6.86 1.91
CA SER A 76 8.09 5.77 2.06
C SER A 76 7.53 4.54 1.37
N PHE A 77 8.30 3.95 0.46
CA PHE A 77 7.87 2.79 -0.31
C PHE A 77 8.82 1.61 -0.06
N PHE A 78 8.24 0.48 0.36
CA PHE A 78 8.97 -0.76 0.60
C PHE A 78 8.43 -1.88 -0.26
N ARG A 79 9.33 -2.59 -0.94
CA ARG A 79 9.04 -3.86 -1.60
C ARG A 79 9.85 -4.96 -0.94
N TYR A 80 9.19 -5.80 -0.16
CA TYR A 80 9.80 -6.97 0.46
C TYR A 80 9.92 -8.09 -0.58
N ARG A 81 11.17 -8.48 -0.83
CA ARG A 81 11.50 -9.51 -1.83
C ARG A 81 11.30 -10.92 -1.27
N GLY A 82 10.97 -11.86 -2.16
CA GLY A 82 10.76 -13.26 -1.80
C GLY A 82 9.43 -13.58 -1.10
N LEU A 83 8.52 -12.60 -0.99
CA LEU A 83 7.27 -12.72 -0.23
C LEU A 83 6.04 -12.54 -1.13
N ASP A 84 4.92 -13.06 -0.67
CA ASP A 84 3.60 -12.96 -1.28
C ASP A 84 2.62 -12.11 -0.44
N HIS A 85 1.37 -12.06 -0.88
CA HIS A 85 0.33 -11.26 -0.26
C HIS A 85 0.04 -11.72 1.18
N GLY A 86 -0.10 -10.77 2.11
CA GLY A 86 -0.41 -11.06 3.51
C GLY A 86 0.78 -11.50 4.36
N PHE A 87 2.02 -11.37 3.87
CA PHE A 87 3.21 -11.74 4.64
C PHE A 87 3.28 -11.03 6.01
N VAL A 88 2.73 -9.82 6.15
CA VAL A 88 2.76 -9.03 7.40
C VAL A 88 2.14 -9.78 8.58
N ASP A 89 1.18 -10.69 8.34
CA ASP A 89 0.53 -11.49 9.39
C ASP A 89 1.41 -12.65 9.91
N LYS A 90 2.58 -12.89 9.31
CA LYS A 90 3.50 -13.99 9.63
C LYS A 90 4.58 -13.61 10.65
N ILE A 91 4.24 -12.75 11.59
CA ILE A 91 5.11 -12.34 12.72
C ILE A 91 5.60 -13.60 13.47
N GLY A 92 6.89 -13.63 13.84
CA GLY A 92 7.51 -14.80 14.49
C GLY A 92 7.82 -15.97 13.55
N ILE A 93 7.43 -15.88 12.27
CA ILE A 93 7.73 -16.89 11.25
C ILE A 93 8.65 -16.30 10.19
N LEU A 94 8.34 -15.09 9.70
CA LEU A 94 9.13 -14.39 8.70
C LEU A 94 9.75 -13.13 9.32
N PRO A 95 11.10 -13.00 9.33
CA PRO A 95 11.75 -11.80 9.88
C PRO A 95 11.36 -10.53 9.13
N GLN A 96 11.00 -10.64 7.85
CA GLN A 96 10.51 -9.51 7.04
C GLN A 96 9.18 -8.94 7.55
N SER A 97 8.33 -9.76 8.18
CA SER A 97 7.05 -9.29 8.75
C SER A 97 7.28 -8.41 9.97
N GLU A 98 8.23 -8.79 10.82
CA GLU A 98 8.65 -7.99 11.98
C GLU A 98 9.31 -6.68 11.54
N ASP A 99 10.18 -6.75 10.53
CA ASP A 99 10.80 -5.57 9.94
C ASP A 99 9.76 -4.61 9.36
N ALA A 100 8.79 -5.11 8.57
CA ALA A 100 7.72 -4.29 8.01
C ALA A 100 6.90 -3.57 9.09
N LEU A 101 6.55 -4.27 10.17
CA LEU A 101 5.82 -3.67 11.29
C LEU A 101 6.65 -2.65 12.05
N ARG A 102 7.96 -2.89 12.20
CA ARG A 102 8.88 -1.92 12.78
C ARG A 102 8.96 -0.66 11.93
N GLU A 103 9.11 -0.79 10.61
CA GLU A 103 9.15 0.34 9.68
C GLU A 103 7.83 1.16 9.69
N ILE A 104 6.68 0.49 9.81
CA ILE A 104 5.37 1.12 10.01
C ILE A 104 5.34 1.90 11.32
N GLY A 105 5.74 1.28 12.43
CA GLY A 105 5.75 1.88 13.76
C GLY A 105 6.66 3.10 13.85
N ILE A 106 7.88 3.03 13.31
CA ILE A 106 8.84 4.16 13.26
C ILE A 106 8.22 5.35 12.54
N ARG A 107 7.63 5.13 11.36
CA ARG A 107 7.04 6.22 10.55
C ARG A 107 5.80 6.81 11.16
N PHE A 108 4.94 5.97 11.73
CA PHE A 108 3.81 6.45 12.50
C PHE A 108 4.29 7.39 13.60
N ARG A 109 5.22 6.94 14.45
CA ARG A 109 5.76 7.75 15.55
C ARG A 109 6.39 9.05 15.06
N LYS A 110 7.21 9.00 14.01
CA LYS A 110 7.80 10.18 13.37
C LYS A 110 6.74 11.18 12.89
N ASN A 111 5.68 10.70 12.25
CA ASN A 111 4.61 11.56 11.72
C ASN A 111 3.80 12.25 12.81
N PHE A 112 3.72 11.65 14.00
CA PHE A 112 3.02 12.21 15.17
C PHE A 112 3.95 12.86 16.20
N GLY A 113 5.24 13.02 15.89
CA GLY A 113 6.21 13.65 16.81
C GLY A 113 6.50 12.82 18.08
N LEU A 114 6.27 11.51 18.03
CA LEU A 114 6.56 10.58 19.13
C LEU A 114 8.01 10.09 19.03
N SER A 115 8.67 9.91 20.18
CA SER A 115 10.03 9.33 20.26
C SER A 115 10.07 7.97 19.57
N THR A 116 11.02 7.66 18.72
CA THR A 116 11.14 6.35 18.04
C THR A 116 11.80 5.30 18.96
N MET A 117 11.75 4.02 18.58
CA MET A 117 12.47 2.97 19.32
C MET A 117 14.00 3.16 19.26
N ALA A 118 14.52 3.75 18.17
CA ALA A 118 15.92 4.15 18.09
C ALA A 118 16.27 5.26 19.12
N ASP A 119 15.30 6.10 19.49
CA ASP A 119 15.46 7.10 20.56
C ASP A 119 15.38 6.49 21.97
N ILE A 120 14.93 5.24 22.09
CA ILE A 120 14.78 4.50 23.35
C ILE A 120 15.97 3.56 23.58
N GLU A 121 16.44 2.85 22.54
CA GLU A 121 17.60 1.94 22.61
C GLU A 121 18.95 2.67 22.66
N GLY A 122 18.97 3.98 22.32
CA GLY A 122 20.11 4.87 22.49
C GLY A 122 20.22 5.54 23.87
N LYS A 123 19.40 5.12 24.85
CA LYS A 123 19.47 5.51 26.27
C LYS A 123 19.72 4.28 27.13
#